data_AF-A0A533ZQZ7-F1
#
_entry.id   AF-A0A533ZQZ7-F1
#
_cell.length_a   1.000
_cell.length_b   1.000
_cell.length_c   1.000
_cell.angle_alpha   90.00
_cell.angle_beta   90.00
_cell.angle_gamma   90.00
#
_symmetry.space_group_name_H-M   'P 1'
#
loop_
_entity.id
_entity.type
_entity.pdbx_description
1 polymer ?
#
loop_
_entity_poly.entity_id
_entity_poly.type
_entity_poly.pdbx_seq_one_letter_code
_entity_poly.pdbx_strand_id
1 'polypeptide(L)'
;AQIGFTDNSLMTFQANTKLFINEYVYKPKAKASVGKYILNLIEGGFRTITGMIAKKAPDDYAINTPVATIGVRGTDYRAYYHNGRLGVGWYKGTPCVTTLKDGKTICLSKDLQYVEVPDANSAAVPLKQRPDYFDQDLVIDVVNINGFDIGMEGNVITK
;
A
#
# COMPACT_ATOMS: atom_id res chain seq x y z
N ALA A 1 -7.34 -11.80 9.02
CA ALA A 1 -6.51 -10.61 9.28
C ALA A 1 -6.74 -9.55 8.23
N GLN A 2 -7.81 -8.78 8.38
CA GLN A 2 -8.16 -7.68 7.51
C GLN A 2 -8.48 -6.46 8.38
N ILE A 3 -8.19 -5.28 7.87
CA ILE A 3 -8.57 -3.99 8.45
C ILE A 3 -9.40 -3.22 7.43
N GLY A 4 -10.51 -2.65 7.88
CA GLY A 4 -11.27 -1.65 7.14
C GLY A 4 -11.07 -0.28 7.77
N PHE A 5 -10.81 0.72 6.94
CA PHE A 5 -10.58 2.10 7.35
C PHE A 5 -11.80 2.97 7.02
N THR A 6 -11.97 4.07 7.75
CA THR A 6 -13.12 4.98 7.55
C THR A 6 -13.19 5.68 6.20
N ASP A 7 -12.09 5.73 5.44
CA ASP A 7 -12.10 6.24 4.08
C ASP A 7 -12.63 5.23 3.06
N ASN A 8 -13.13 4.09 3.52
CA ASN A 8 -13.56 2.94 2.72
C ASN A 8 -12.44 2.12 2.07
N SER A 9 -11.19 2.27 2.51
CA SER A 9 -10.14 1.33 2.14
C SER A 9 -10.21 0.03 2.96
N LEU A 10 -9.79 -1.07 2.33
CA LEU A 10 -9.70 -2.40 2.94
C LEU A 10 -8.29 -2.93 2.72
N MET A 11 -7.67 -3.48 3.76
CA MET A 11 -6.34 -4.07 3.69
C MET A 11 -6.30 -5.45 4.35
N THR A 12 -5.89 -6.47 3.61
CA THR A 12 -5.65 -7.83 4.10
C THR A 12 -4.16 -8.11 4.17
N PHE A 13 -3.74 -8.79 5.23
CA PHE A 13 -2.33 -9.04 5.53
C PHE A 13 -1.94 -10.51 5.39
N GLN A 14 -0.75 -10.74 4.85
CA GLN A 14 0.01 -11.97 5.04
C GLN A 14 0.30 -12.20 6.53
N ALA A 15 0.65 -13.42 6.91
CA ALA A 15 1.08 -13.72 8.27
C ALA A 15 2.47 -13.12 8.55
N ASN A 16 2.70 -12.73 9.79
CA ASN A 16 3.91 -12.06 10.28
C ASN A 16 4.16 -10.67 9.66
N THR A 17 3.12 -10.03 9.15
CA THR A 17 3.23 -8.65 8.63
C THR A 17 3.32 -7.67 9.78
N LYS A 18 4.31 -6.77 9.72
CA LYS A 18 4.48 -5.64 10.63
C LYS A 18 4.27 -4.35 9.86
N LEU A 19 3.21 -3.64 10.23
CA LEU A 19 2.81 -2.37 9.63
C LEU A 19 2.66 -1.33 10.74
N PHE A 20 3.11 -0.12 10.49
CA PHE A 20 2.91 1.01 11.40
C PHE A 20 2.02 2.06 10.75
N ILE A 21 1.04 2.57 11.49
CA ILE A 21 0.22 3.70 11.06
C ILE A 21 0.92 4.98 11.52
N ASN A 22 1.59 5.66 10.59
CA ASN A 22 2.27 6.93 10.87
C ASN A 22 1.26 8.06 11.01
N GLU A 23 0.35 8.18 10.04
CA GLU A 23 -0.68 9.19 10.05
C GLU A 23 -1.90 8.65 9.31
N TYR A 24 -3.05 8.63 9.99
CA TYR A 24 -4.32 8.32 9.35
C TYR A 24 -5.39 9.27 9.86
N VAL A 25 -5.92 10.07 8.94
CA VAL A 25 -7.04 10.96 9.22
C VAL A 25 -7.92 11.06 7.99
N TYR A 26 -9.23 10.91 8.16
CA TYR A 26 -10.19 11.09 7.08
C TYR A 26 -11.21 12.17 7.45
N LYS A 27 -11.25 13.26 6.67
CA LYS A 27 -12.12 14.42 6.84
C LYS A 27 -12.87 14.68 5.53
N PRO A 28 -13.97 13.95 5.23
CA PRO A 28 -14.65 14.00 3.93
C PRO A 28 -15.20 15.38 3.54
N LYS A 29 -15.41 16.28 4.51
CA LYS A 29 -15.96 17.63 4.35
C LYS A 29 -14.88 18.73 4.28
N ALA A 30 -13.60 18.39 4.41
CA ALA A 30 -12.53 19.37 4.37
C ALA A 30 -12.27 19.88 2.94
N LYS A 31 -11.90 21.16 2.81
CA LYS A 31 -11.77 21.86 1.53
C LYS A 31 -10.41 21.69 0.83
N ALA A 32 -9.32 21.58 1.61
CA ALA A 32 -7.96 21.53 1.07
C ALA A 32 -7.49 20.10 0.76
N SER A 33 -7.70 19.19 1.69
CA SER A 33 -7.46 17.75 1.54
C SER A 33 -8.55 17.00 2.29
N VAL A 34 -8.93 15.81 1.79
CA VAL A 34 -9.90 14.95 2.48
C VAL A 34 -9.27 14.07 3.56
N GLY A 35 -7.95 14.10 3.76
CA GLY A 35 -7.29 13.27 4.76
C GLY A 35 -5.82 12.97 4.49
N LYS A 36 -5.23 12.11 5.32
CA LYS A 36 -3.89 11.53 5.17
C LYS A 36 -3.96 10.03 5.40
N TYR A 37 -3.22 9.26 4.62
CA TYR A 37 -3.09 7.82 4.71
C TYR A 37 -1.60 7.46 4.54
N ILE A 38 -0.84 7.58 5.61
CA ILE A 38 0.61 7.38 5.62
C ILE A 38 0.93 6.20 6.52
N LEU A 39 1.38 5.09 5.93
CA LEU A 39 1.77 3.88 6.66
C LEU A 39 3.22 3.51 6.36
N ASN A 40 3.85 2.78 7.27
CA ASN A 40 5.15 2.16 7.05
C ASN A 40 5.02 0.63 7.08
N LEU A 41 5.36 -0.04 5.97
CA LEU A 41 5.53 -1.49 5.94
C LEU A 41 6.95 -1.83 6.38
N ILE A 42 7.04 -2.49 7.53
CA ILE A 42 8.32 -2.86 8.16
C ILE A 42 8.73 -4.26 7.70
N GLU A 43 7.78 -5.18 7.56
CA GLU A 43 8.02 -6.59 7.24
C GLU A 43 6.73 -7.27 6.76
N GLY A 44 6.84 -8.27 5.90
CA GLY A 44 5.72 -9.08 5.41
C GLY A 44 4.96 -8.46 4.22
N GLY A 45 3.70 -8.83 4.04
CA GLY A 45 2.92 -8.44 2.87
C GLY A 45 1.46 -8.09 3.14
N PHE A 46 0.87 -7.36 2.22
CA PHE A 46 -0.55 -7.02 2.22
C PHE A 46 -1.12 -6.93 0.80
N ARG A 47 -2.44 -6.98 0.71
CA ARG A 47 -3.23 -6.48 -0.43
C ARG A 47 -4.17 -5.41 0.08
N THR A 48 -4.35 -4.34 -0.68
CA THR A 48 -5.25 -3.24 -0.33
C THR A 48 -6.07 -2.80 -1.52
N ILE A 49 -7.34 -2.48 -1.25
CA ILE A 49 -8.20 -1.69 -2.13
C ILE A 49 -8.27 -0.31 -1.51
N THR A 50 -7.77 0.70 -2.23
CA THR A 50 -7.66 2.06 -1.70
C THR A 50 -9.02 2.77 -1.65
N GLY A 51 -9.18 3.66 -0.67
CA GLY A 51 -10.41 4.38 -0.40
C GLY A 51 -10.44 5.80 -0.95
N MET A 52 -11.23 6.64 -0.28
CA MET A 52 -11.55 8.00 -0.70
C MET A 52 -10.36 8.96 -0.62
N ILE A 53 -9.40 8.73 0.29
CA ILE A 53 -8.20 9.57 0.38
C ILE A 53 -7.38 9.41 -0.90
N ALA A 54 -6.98 8.19 -1.23
CA ALA A 54 -6.27 7.85 -2.47
C ALA A 54 -7.00 8.31 -3.76
N LYS A 55 -8.34 8.37 -3.73
CA LYS A 55 -9.14 8.80 -4.89
C LYS A 55 -9.19 10.32 -5.05
N LYS A 56 -9.36 11.06 -3.95
CA LYS A 56 -9.58 12.52 -3.98
C LYS A 56 -8.31 13.34 -3.74
N ALA A 57 -7.36 12.79 -3.00
CA ALA A 57 -6.09 13.38 -2.65
C ALA A 57 -4.98 12.31 -2.73
N PRO A 58 -4.62 11.85 -3.94
CA PRO A 58 -3.65 10.76 -4.14
C PRO A 58 -2.27 11.07 -3.52
N ASP A 59 -1.87 12.35 -3.50
CA ASP A 59 -0.60 12.80 -2.90
C ASP A 59 -0.58 12.68 -1.36
N ASP A 60 -1.75 12.47 -0.75
CA ASP A 60 -1.91 12.26 0.69
C ASP A 60 -1.95 10.77 1.08
N TYR A 61 -1.73 9.87 0.11
CA TYR A 61 -1.57 8.44 0.33
C TYR A 61 -0.13 8.01 0.08
N ALA A 62 0.48 7.36 1.08
CA ALA A 62 1.79 6.75 0.92
C ALA A 62 1.93 5.51 1.81
N ILE A 63 2.49 4.43 1.24
CA ILE A 63 3.05 3.33 2.01
C ILE A 63 4.57 3.37 1.87
N ASN A 64 5.27 3.70 2.95
CA ASN A 64 6.72 3.71 2.95
C ASN A 64 7.28 2.35 3.33
N THR A 65 8.43 2.04 2.77
CA THR A 65 9.27 0.90 3.14
C THR A 65 10.71 1.40 3.31
N PRO A 66 11.62 0.59 3.87
CA PRO A 66 13.02 0.97 3.94
C PRO A 66 13.73 1.17 2.59
N VAL A 67 13.10 0.84 1.45
CA VAL A 67 13.74 0.93 0.12
C VAL A 67 12.99 1.76 -0.91
N ALA A 68 11.69 1.99 -0.71
CA ALA A 68 10.84 2.75 -1.62
C ALA A 68 9.55 3.24 -0.94
N THR A 69 8.93 4.25 -1.55
CA THR A 69 7.58 4.71 -1.23
C THR A 69 6.60 4.26 -2.31
N ILE A 70 5.43 3.76 -1.90
CA ILE A 70 4.35 3.39 -2.79
C ILE A 70 3.25 4.46 -2.71
N GLY A 71 3.02 5.15 -3.83
CA GLY A 71 1.87 6.03 -4.04
C GLY A 71 0.81 5.35 -4.91
N VAL A 72 -0.39 5.91 -4.98
CA VAL A 72 -1.52 5.31 -5.70
C VAL A 72 -2.41 6.35 -6.36
N ARG A 73 -3.21 5.89 -7.33
CA ARG A 73 -4.39 6.60 -7.81
C ARG A 73 -5.55 5.61 -7.95
N GLY A 74 -6.42 5.51 -6.93
CA GLY A 74 -7.60 4.64 -6.91
C GLY A 74 -7.31 3.19 -7.32
N THR A 75 -6.59 2.46 -6.48
CA THR A 75 -5.85 1.25 -6.85
C THR A 75 -6.26 0.03 -6.01
N ASP A 76 -6.19 -1.16 -6.62
CA ASP A 76 -6.12 -2.46 -5.94
C ASP A 76 -4.73 -3.04 -6.22
N TYR A 77 -3.94 -3.26 -5.18
CA TYR A 77 -2.57 -3.72 -5.31
C TYR A 77 -2.12 -4.52 -4.10
N ARG A 78 -1.02 -5.26 -4.28
CA ARG A 78 -0.31 -5.94 -3.20
C ARG A 78 1.13 -5.46 -3.10
N ALA A 79 1.67 -5.54 -1.89
CA ALA A 79 3.09 -5.32 -1.63
C ALA A 79 3.60 -6.42 -0.69
N TYR A 80 4.88 -6.74 -0.83
CA TYR A 80 5.60 -7.65 0.06
C TYR A 80 7.01 -7.10 0.27
N TYR A 81 7.37 -6.88 1.53
CA TYR A 81 8.70 -6.43 1.92
C TYR A 81 9.32 -7.45 2.89
N HIS A 82 10.44 -8.03 2.49
CA HIS A 82 11.18 -9.00 3.30
C HIS A 82 12.67 -8.96 2.96
N ASN A 83 13.53 -9.00 3.97
CA ASN A 83 14.99 -9.03 3.81
C ASN A 83 15.53 -7.94 2.86
N GLY A 84 15.03 -6.71 2.98
CA GLY A 84 15.51 -5.59 2.15
C GLY A 84 14.85 -5.50 0.77
N ARG A 85 14.10 -6.51 0.33
CA ARG A 85 13.47 -6.55 -0.99
C ARG A 85 12.00 -6.15 -0.90
N LEU A 86 11.58 -5.23 -1.76
CA LEU A 86 10.17 -4.89 -1.95
C LEU A 86 9.69 -5.43 -3.30
N GLY A 87 8.61 -6.22 -3.29
CA GLY A 87 7.80 -6.52 -4.47
C GLY A 87 6.47 -5.76 -4.42
N VAL A 88 6.02 -5.25 -5.56
CA VAL A 88 4.69 -4.63 -5.74
C VAL A 88 3.98 -5.29 -6.92
N GLY A 89 2.72 -5.65 -6.73
CA GLY A 89 1.87 -6.30 -7.72
C GLY A 89 0.56 -5.55 -7.96
N TRP A 90 0.17 -5.44 -9.23
CA TRP A 90 -1.01 -4.71 -9.68
C TRP A 90 -2.23 -5.62 -9.84
N TYR A 91 -3.39 -5.15 -9.37
CA TYR A 91 -4.69 -5.72 -9.73
C TYR A 91 -5.54 -4.72 -10.54
N LYS A 92 -5.55 -3.43 -10.13
CA LYS A 92 -6.30 -2.36 -10.80
C LYS A 92 -5.73 -0.99 -10.44
N GLY A 93 -5.93 0.00 -11.31
CA GLY A 93 -5.55 1.39 -11.06
C GLY A 93 -4.10 1.65 -11.42
N THR A 94 -3.41 2.49 -10.65
CA THR A 94 -2.03 2.89 -10.93
C THR A 94 -1.26 3.06 -9.61
N PRO A 95 -0.75 1.96 -9.03
CA PRO A 95 0.25 2.03 -7.97
C PRO A 95 1.57 2.48 -8.58
N CYS A 96 2.26 3.38 -7.91
CA CYS A 96 3.56 3.89 -8.33
C CYS A 96 4.59 3.65 -7.23
N VAL A 97 5.75 3.12 -7.59
CA VAL A 97 6.87 2.84 -6.70
C VAL A 97 7.96 3.86 -6.95
N THR A 98 8.28 4.66 -5.95
CA THR A 98 9.37 5.64 -5.97
C THR A 98 10.53 5.13 -5.14
N THR A 99 11.68 4.88 -5.77
CA THR A 99 12.89 4.35 -5.12
C THR A 99 13.57 5.39 -4.24
N LEU A 100 14.05 5.00 -3.06
CA LEU A 100 14.81 5.91 -2.19
C LEU A 100 16.21 6.22 -2.75
N LYS A 101 16.78 5.31 -3.54
CA LYS A 101 18.09 5.46 -4.19
C LYS A 101 18.21 6.76 -5.00
N ASP A 102 17.29 6.96 -5.92
CA ASP A 102 17.38 7.99 -6.97
C ASP A 102 16.08 8.76 -7.19
N GLY A 103 15.05 8.54 -6.37
CA GLY A 103 13.76 9.21 -6.46
C GLY A 103 12.98 8.90 -7.74
N LYS A 104 13.39 7.87 -8.51
CA LYS A 104 12.71 7.49 -9.74
C LYS A 104 11.43 6.73 -9.45
N THR A 105 10.40 7.04 -10.22
CA THR A 105 9.07 6.42 -10.07
C THR A 105 8.79 5.48 -11.22
N ILE A 106 8.35 4.26 -10.91
CA ILE A 106 7.74 3.32 -11.88
C ILE A 106 6.29 3.09 -11.47
N CYS A 107 5.37 3.35 -12.38
CA CYS A 107 3.94 3.09 -12.18
C CYS A 107 3.51 1.81 -12.87
N LEU A 108 2.80 0.96 -12.14
CA LEU A 108 2.27 -0.30 -12.61
C LEU A 108 0.94 -0.10 -13.34
N SER A 109 0.65 -1.02 -14.25
CA SER A 109 -0.55 -1.02 -15.08
C SER A 109 -0.90 -2.44 -15.52
N LYS A 110 -1.89 -2.59 -16.40
CA LYS A 110 -2.20 -3.87 -17.04
C LYS A 110 -1.02 -4.47 -17.82
N ASP A 111 -0.15 -3.61 -18.36
CA ASP A 111 0.99 -4.00 -19.21
C ASP A 111 2.29 -4.14 -18.39
N LEU A 112 2.29 -3.60 -17.15
CA LEU A 112 3.38 -3.73 -16.18
C LEU A 112 2.80 -4.12 -14.82
N GLN A 113 2.62 -5.42 -14.62
CA GLN A 113 1.87 -5.92 -13.46
C GLN A 113 2.72 -6.08 -12.20
N TYR A 114 4.04 -6.11 -12.32
CA TYR A 114 4.95 -6.40 -11.21
C TYR A 114 6.21 -5.55 -11.30
N VAL A 115 6.63 -5.02 -10.15
CA VAL A 115 7.89 -4.29 -9.98
C VAL A 115 8.55 -4.76 -8.70
N GLU A 116 9.87 -4.91 -8.72
CA GLU A 116 10.68 -5.21 -7.54
C GLU A 116 11.73 -4.14 -7.31
N VAL A 117 11.98 -3.81 -6.05
CA VAL A 117 13.14 -3.02 -5.60
C VAL A 117 14.01 -3.96 -4.78
N PRO A 118 15.16 -4.43 -5.32
CA PRO A 118 15.98 -5.45 -4.67
C PRO A 118 16.52 -5.06 -3.30
N ASP A 119 16.92 -3.79 -3.14
CA ASP A 119 17.46 -3.20 -1.92
C ASP A 119 17.41 -1.66 -2.00
N ALA A 120 17.81 -0.98 -0.91
CA ALA A 120 17.78 0.49 -0.81
C ALA A 120 18.68 1.23 -1.82
N ASN A 121 19.65 0.53 -2.43
CA ASN A 121 20.64 1.09 -3.35
C ASN A 121 20.36 0.70 -4.81
N SER A 122 19.25 0.01 -5.05
CA SER A 122 18.87 -0.52 -6.36
C SER A 122 17.73 0.29 -6.98
N ALA A 123 17.73 0.34 -8.31
CA ALA A 123 16.59 0.88 -9.04
C ALA A 123 15.44 -0.14 -9.02
N ALA A 124 14.22 0.34 -9.27
CA ALA A 124 13.07 -0.53 -9.46
C ALA A 124 13.20 -1.32 -10.78
N VAL A 125 12.90 -2.61 -10.73
CA VAL A 125 13.01 -3.56 -11.84
C VAL A 125 11.62 -4.07 -12.22
N PRO A 126 11.15 -3.80 -13.44
CA PRO A 126 9.96 -4.43 -14.00
C PRO A 126 10.10 -5.96 -14.08
N LEU A 127 9.08 -6.70 -13.63
CA LEU A 127 9.04 -8.15 -13.71
C LEU A 127 7.98 -8.61 -14.72
N LYS A 128 8.34 -9.61 -15.54
CA LYS A 128 7.45 -10.19 -16.56
C LYS A 128 6.50 -11.26 -16.01
N GLN A 129 6.85 -11.84 -14.87
CA GLN A 129 6.13 -12.95 -14.25
C GLN A 129 5.85 -12.62 -12.79
N ARG A 130 4.79 -13.22 -12.25
CA ARG A 130 4.45 -13.13 -10.83
C ARG A 130 5.57 -13.80 -10.01
N PRO A 131 6.16 -13.11 -9.02
CA PRO A 131 7.11 -13.72 -8.10
C PRO A 131 6.46 -14.71 -7.15
N ASP A 132 7.18 -15.77 -6.78
CA ASP A 132 6.68 -16.86 -5.89
C ASP A 132 6.28 -16.36 -4.50
N TYR A 133 6.91 -15.29 -3.98
CA TYR A 133 6.49 -14.67 -2.72
C TYR A 133 5.09 -14.01 -2.79
N PHE A 134 4.49 -13.94 -3.99
CA PHE A 134 3.10 -13.60 -4.17
C PHE A 134 2.15 -14.79 -4.25
N ASP A 135 2.60 -16.04 -4.15
CA ASP A 135 1.73 -17.22 -4.29
C ASP A 135 0.64 -17.30 -3.23
N GLN A 136 0.90 -16.77 -2.02
CA GLN A 136 -0.16 -16.60 -1.04
C GLN A 136 -1.23 -15.66 -1.59
N ASP A 137 -2.46 -16.18 -1.66
CA ASP A 137 -3.61 -15.37 -2.02
C ASP A 137 -4.07 -14.54 -0.80
N LEU A 138 -4.23 -13.25 -1.04
CA LEU A 138 -4.70 -12.29 -0.06
C LEU A 138 -6.10 -11.86 -0.51
N VAL A 139 -7.10 -12.58 -0.01
CA VAL A 139 -8.50 -12.31 -0.30
C VAL A 139 -8.95 -11.09 0.52
N ILE A 140 -9.66 -10.17 -0.13
CA ILE A 140 -10.31 -9.05 0.55
C ILE A 140 -11.79 -9.39 0.67
N ASP A 141 -12.24 -9.55 1.90
CA ASP A 141 -13.63 -9.74 2.24
C ASP A 141 -14.31 -8.37 2.27
N VAL A 142 -15.15 -8.07 1.28
CA VAL A 142 -15.84 -6.78 1.21
C VAL A 142 -16.90 -6.71 2.31
N VAL A 143 -16.52 -6.16 3.45
CA VAL A 143 -17.42 -5.87 4.57
C VAL A 143 -17.97 -4.45 4.46
N ASN A 144 -19.25 -4.30 4.83
CA ASN A 144 -19.91 -3.01 4.88
C ASN A 144 -19.44 -2.27 6.14
N ILE A 145 -18.44 -1.39 6.01
CA ILE A 145 -17.78 -0.70 7.14
C ILE A 145 -18.55 0.54 7.65
N ASN A 146 -19.87 0.58 7.43
CA ASN A 146 -20.72 1.63 7.96
C ASN A 146 -20.67 1.61 9.49
N GLY A 147 -19.95 2.56 10.09
CA GLY A 147 -19.94 2.80 11.54
C GLY A 147 -18.69 2.37 12.31
N PHE A 148 -17.60 1.94 11.66
CA PHE A 148 -16.34 1.60 12.36
C PHE A 148 -15.30 2.73 12.21
N ASP A 149 -15.28 3.66 13.16
CA ASP A 149 -14.32 4.77 13.19
C ASP A 149 -13.01 4.36 13.86
N ILE A 150 -12.05 3.84 13.08
CA ILE A 150 -10.67 3.65 13.54
C ILE A 150 -9.87 4.93 13.35
N GLY A 151 -10.14 5.93 14.18
CA GLY A 151 -9.17 6.99 14.44
C GLY A 151 -7.94 6.38 15.11
N MET A 152 -6.91 6.07 14.34
CA MET A 152 -5.66 5.49 14.86
C MET A 152 -4.48 6.37 14.47
N GLU A 153 -3.81 6.93 15.46
CA GLU A 153 -2.47 7.51 15.34
C GLU A 153 -1.53 6.71 16.25
N GLY A 154 -0.37 6.27 15.73
CA GLY A 154 0.73 5.78 16.56
C GLY A 154 0.75 4.28 16.95
N ASN A 155 0.02 3.40 16.25
CA ASN A 155 -0.01 1.96 16.59
C ASN A 155 0.75 1.09 15.56
N VAL A 156 1.49 0.10 16.06
CA VAL A 156 2.04 -1.02 15.26
C VAL A 156 0.99 -2.12 15.20
N ILE A 157 0.61 -2.51 13.98
CA ILE A 157 -0.23 -3.68 13.73
C ILE A 157 0.70 -4.84 13.38
N THR A 158 0.62 -5.91 14.17
CA THR A 158 1.32 -7.18 13.92
C THR A 158 0.30 -8.28 13.76
N LYS A 159 0.37 -9.04 12.67
CA LYS A 159 -0.61 -10.10 12.37
C LYS A 159 -0.02 -11.19 11.49
#